data_AF-K1ZAJ7-F1
#
_entry.id   AF-K1ZAJ7-F1
#
_cell.length_a   1.000
_cell.length_b   1.000
_cell.length_c   1.000
_cell.angle_alpha   90.00
_cell.angle_beta   90.00
_cell.angle_gamma   90.00
#
_symmetry.space_group_name_H-M   'P 1'
#
loop_
_entity.id
_entity.type
_entity.pdbx_description
1 polymer ?
#
loop_
_entity_poly.entity_id
_entity_poly.type
_entity_poly.pdbx_seq_one_letter_code
_entity_poly.pdbx_strand_id
1 'polypeptide(L)' 'MRAFKTFSARRINTLRNNPGCPVWQRNYYEHVIRNEGDLANIRQYIANNPLKWDLDENNPVNAVTQPVNTQKQP' A
#
# COMPACT_ATOMS: atom_id res chain seq x y z
N MET A 1 -0.15 8.50 -11.13
CA MET A 1 0.15 8.36 -9.69
C MET A 1 1.31 9.24 -9.17
N ARG A 2 2.36 9.52 -9.96
CA ARG A 2 3.58 10.24 -9.51
C ARG A 2 3.32 11.61 -8.85
N ALA A 3 2.55 12.49 -9.50
CA ALA A 3 2.27 13.83 -8.98
C ALA A 3 1.56 13.78 -7.61
N PHE A 4 0.51 12.97 -7.50
CA PHE A 4 -0.24 12.77 -6.26
C PHE A 4 0.66 12.33 -5.10
N LYS A 5 1.46 11.27 -5.30
CA LYS A 5 2.39 10.78 -4.26
C LYS A 5 3.42 11.83 -3.85
N THR A 6 3.94 12.61 -4.81
CA THR A 6 4.91 13.69 -4.52
C THR A 6 4.31 14.80 -3.67
N PHE A 7 3.18 15.38 -4.09
CA PHE A 7 2.60 16.54 -3.41
C PHE A 7 2.05 16.18 -2.03
N SER A 8 1.35 15.04 -1.91
CA SER A 8 0.86 14.55 -0.63
C SER A 8 2.00 14.24 0.35
N ALA A 9 3.06 13.55 -0.09
CA ALA A 9 4.20 13.23 0.77
C ALA A 9 4.92 14.49 1.27
N ARG A 10 5.13 15.49 0.40
CA ARG A 10 5.71 16.78 0.80
C ARG A 10 4.88 17.43 1.90
N ARG A 11 3.57 17.54 1.72
CA ARG A 11 2.68 18.15 2.71
C ARG A 11 2.71 17.41 4.05
N ILE A 12 2.63 16.07 4.02
CA ILE A 12 2.71 15.22 5.22
C ILE A 12 4.04 15.42 5.95
N ASN A 13 5.15 15.43 5.22
CA ASN A 13 6.48 15.58 5.80
C ASN A 13 6.71 16.97 6.40
N THR A 14 6.19 18.03 5.76
CA THR A 14 6.19 19.38 6.34
C THR A 14 5.40 19.41 7.66
N LEU A 15 4.21 18.79 7.70
CA LEU A 15 3.39 18.73 8.91
C LEU A 15 4.03 17.90 10.03
N ARG A 16 4.81 16.88 9.67
CA ARG A 16 5.54 16.01 10.61
C ARG A 16 6.92 16.56 11.01
N ASN A 17 7.33 17.72 10.50
CA ASN A 17 8.68 18.26 10.64
C ASN A 17 9.78 17.23 10.28
N ASN A 18 9.53 16.39 9.28
CA ASN A 18 10.43 15.31 8.86
C ASN A 18 10.59 15.29 7.33
N PRO A 19 11.20 16.33 6.74
CA PRO A 19 11.40 16.41 5.29
C PRO A 19 12.27 15.26 4.78
N GLY A 20 11.91 14.71 3.62
CA GLY A 20 12.68 13.63 2.97
C GLY A 20 12.33 12.21 3.43
N CYS A 21 11.58 12.04 4.51
CA CYS A 21 11.14 10.71 4.95
C CYS A 21 10.15 10.08 3.93
N PRO A 22 10.36 8.85 3.46
CA PRO A 22 9.42 8.17 2.56
C PRO A 22 8.06 7.98 3.24
N VAL A 23 7.02 8.56 2.67
CA VAL A 23 5.63 8.39 3.15
C VAL A 23 4.93 7.22 2.46
N TRP A 24 5.18 7.04 1.16
CA TRP A 24 4.51 6.05 0.35
C TRP A 24 5.41 4.85 0.10
N GLN A 25 4.83 3.64 0.16
CA GLN A 25 5.45 2.44 -0.38
C GLN A 25 5.75 2.61 -1.89
N ARG A 26 6.84 2.00 -2.34
CA ARG A 26 7.23 1.96 -3.76
C ARG A 26 6.16 1.22 -4.57
N ASN A 27 6.00 1.61 -5.84
CA ASN A 27 4.98 1.10 -6.76
C ASN A 27 3.54 1.33 -6.27
N TYR A 28 2.56 0.91 -7.06
CA TYR A 28 1.15 0.96 -6.71
C TYR A 28 0.44 -0.17 -7.45
N TYR A 29 -0.65 -0.69 -6.88
CA TYR A 29 -1.50 -1.66 -7.54
C TYR A 29 -2.39 -0.96 -8.56
N GLU A 30 -2.47 -1.53 -9.77
CA GLU A 30 -3.30 -1.05 -10.86
C GLU A 30 -4.10 -2.23 -11.42
N HIS A 31 -5.40 -2.02 -11.60
CA HIS A 31 -6.29 -3.01 -12.21
C HIS A 31 -7.41 -2.31 -12.97
N VAL A 32 -7.64 -2.72 -14.22
CA VAL A 32 -8.72 -2.20 -15.07
C VAL A 32 -9.96 -3.06 -14.87
N ILE A 33 -11.04 -2.45 -14.39
CA ILE A 33 -12.34 -3.12 -14.18
C ILE A 33 -13.02 -3.31 -15.54
N ARG A 34 -13.25 -4.56 -15.96
CA ARG A 34 -13.80 -4.87 -17.29
C ARG A 34 -15.24 -5.39 -17.24
N ASN A 35 -15.69 -5.83 -16.09
CA ASN A 35 -17.03 -6.37 -15.89
C ASN A 35 -17.53 -6.10 -14.45
N GLU A 36 -18.81 -6.40 -14.21
CA GLU A 36 -19.45 -6.17 -12.90
C GLU A 36 -18.90 -7.08 -11.79
N GLY A 37 -18.45 -8.29 -12.13
CA GLY A 37 -17.80 -9.21 -11.19
C GLY A 37 -16.50 -8.64 -10.64
N ASP A 38 -15.65 -8.08 -11.50
CA ASP A 38 -14.40 -7.39 -11.10
C ASP A 38 -14.72 -6.23 -10.14
N LEU A 39 -15.75 -5.44 -10.47
CA LEU A 39 -16.19 -4.32 -9.64
C LEU A 39 -16.65 -4.80 -8.26
N ALA A 40 -17.47 -5.85 -8.21
CA ALA A 40 -17.96 -6.42 -6.96
C ALA A 40 -16.79 -6.93 -6.09
N ASN A 41 -15.83 -7.61 -6.71
CA ASN A 41 -14.64 -8.13 -6.02
C ASN A 41 -13.78 -7.00 -5.43
N ILE A 42 -13.54 -5.92 -6.17
CA ILE A 42 -12.75 -4.79 -5.68
C ILE A 42 -13.45 -4.07 -4.53
N ARG A 43 -14.78 -3.89 -4.61
CA ARG A 43 -15.55 -3.28 -3.52
C ARG A 43 -15.50 -4.14 -2.26
N GLN A 44 -15.64 -5.46 -2.42
CA GLN A 44 -15.53 -6.42 -1.33
C GLN A 44 -14.11 -6.43 -0.74
N TYR A 45 -13.07 -6.29 -1.56
CA TYR A 45 -11.69 -6.15 -1.10
C TYR A 45 -11.50 -4.90 -0.24
N ILE A 46 -11.96 -3.74 -0.72
CA ILE A 46 -11.83 -2.46 0.02
C ILE A 46 -12.55 -2.54 1.38
N ALA A 47 -13.75 -3.11 1.41
CA ALA A 47 -14.53 -3.25 2.65
C ALA A 47 -13.86 -4.20 3.66
N ASN A 48 -13.25 -5.29 3.18
CA ASN A 48 -12.67 -6.29 4.06
C ASN A 48 -11.21 -6.04 4.44
N ASN A 49 -10.48 -5.21 3.68
CA ASN A 49 -9.06 -4.98 3.92
C ASN A 49 -8.76 -4.53 5.36
N PRO A 50 -9.51 -3.59 5.98
CA PRO A 50 -9.28 -3.22 7.37
C PRO A 50 -9.40 -4.40 8.34
N LEU A 51 -10.34 -5.32 8.10
CA LEU A 51 -10.56 -6.52 8.92
C LEU A 51 -9.42 -7.55 8.77
N LYS A 52 -8.68 -7.47 7.66
CA LYS A 52 -7.59 -8.41 7.33
C LYS A 52 -6.21 -7.79 7.56
N TRP A 53 -6.13 -6.52 7.96
CA TRP A 53 -4.86 -5.78 8.05
C TRP A 53 -3.85 -6.41 9.01
N ASP A 54 -4.32 -6.95 10.13
CA ASP A 54 -3.44 -7.58 11.12
C ASP A 54 -2.83 -8.89 10.61
N LEU A 55 -3.39 -9.49 9.56
CA LEU A 55 -2.88 -10.71 8.94
C LEU A 55 -2.03 -10.42 7.69
N ASP A 56 -1.91 -9.15 7.27
CA ASP A 56 -1.18 -8.77 6.05
C ASP A 56 0.33 -8.83 6.28
N GLU A 57 1.06 -9.43 5.33
CA GLU A 57 2.52 -9.56 5.38
C GLU A 57 3.25 -8.22 5.29
N ASN A 58 2.63 -7.23 4.64
CA ASN A 58 3.16 -5.87 4.51
C ASN A 58 2.77 -4.97 5.69
N ASN A 59 2.02 -5.48 6.65
CA ASN A 59 1.79 -4.76 7.90
C ASN A 59 3.15 -4.58 8.61
N PRO A 60 3.59 -3.34 8.90
CA PRO A 60 4.87 -3.10 9.56
C PRO A 60 5.03 -3.83 10.89
N VAL A 61 3.93 -4.16 11.58
CA VAL A 61 3.95 -4.97 12.81
C VAL A 61 4.42 -6.39 12.52
N ASN A 62 4.02 -6.97 11.38
CA ASN A 62 4.34 -8.34 10.97
C ASN A 62 5.70 -8.43 10.24
N ALA A 63 6.12 -7.34 9.58
CA ALA A 63 7.34 -7.28 8.78
C ALA A 63 8.65 -7.40 9.59
N VAL A 64 8.62 -7.12 10.90
CA VAL A 64 9.80 -7.21 11.78
C VAL A 64 10.09 -8.65 12.20
N THR A 65 9.12 -9.56 12.04
CA THR A 65 9.17 -10.95 12.54
C THR A 65 9.68 -11.99 11.54
N GLN A 66 9.98 -11.62 10.29
CA GLN A 66 10.45 -12.56 9.27
C GLN A 66 11.94 -12.33 8.96
N PRO A 67 12.85 -13.31 9.17
CA PRO A 67 14.19 -13.20 8.64
C PRO A 67 14.12 -13.13 7.11
N VAL A 68 14.85 -12.16 6.55
CA VAL A 68 14.94 -11.87 5.12
C VAL A 68 15.10 -13.15 4.30
N ASN A 69 14.03 -13.54 3.59
CA ASN A 69 14.14 -14.53 2.53
C ASN A 69 13.92 -13.81 1.20
N THR A 70 15.03 -13.29 0.67
CA THR A 70 15.15 -12.80 -0.70
C THR A 70 14.97 -13.99 -1.63
N GLN A 71 13.75 -14.21 -2.12
CA GLN A 71 13.49 -14.85 -3.41
C GLN A 71 11.98 -14.81 -3.74
N LYS A 72 11.61 -13.82 -4.56
CA LYS A 72 10.49 -13.98 -5.50
C LYS A 72 10.90 -13.40 -6.87
N GLN A 73 11.16 -14.32 -7.79
CA GLN A 73 11.06 -14.20 -9.24
C GLN A 73 10.63 -15.58 -9.76
N PRO A 74 10.06 -15.70 -10.97
CA PRO A 74 9.83 -14.65 -11.98
C PRO A 74 8.44 -13.99 -11.94
#